data_AF-H5V127-F1
#
_entry.id   AF-H5V127-F1
#
_cell.length_a   1.000
_cell.length_b   1.000
_cell.length_c   1.000
_cell.angle_alpha   90.00
_cell.angle_beta   90.00
_cell.angle_gamma   90.00
#
_symmetry.space_group_name_H-M   'P 1'
#
loop_
_entity.id
_entity.type
_entity.pdbx_description
1 polymer ?
#
loop_
_entity_poly.entity_id
_entity_poly.type
_entity_poly.pdbx_seq_one_letter_code
_entity_poly.pdbx_strand_id
1 'polypeptide(L)'
;MYTMVLLAALSNQIVFDAQQQGSVWTVVPQVLLAQDCECQIQVEAVRKGSSGNSNTRQRSQAHIKGNAPFQVSRLAINVEPGDDLIIKVSVSDGKTVNLTQQWSPPGTL
;
A
#
# COMPACT_ATOMS: atom_id res chain seq x y z
N MET A 1 -33.20 -5.08 13.65
CA MET A 1 -31.87 -4.64 13.22
C MET A 1 -31.55 -5.37 11.92
N TYR A 2 -31.34 -4.65 10.81
CA TYR A 2 -30.92 -5.27 9.56
C TYR A 2 -29.39 -5.35 9.55
N THR A 3 -28.84 -6.53 9.81
CA THR A 3 -27.43 -6.81 9.56
C THR A 3 -27.24 -6.96 8.06
N MET A 4 -26.79 -5.90 7.39
CA MET A 4 -26.26 -6.03 6.03
C MET A 4 -24.92 -6.76 6.14
N VAL A 5 -24.92 -8.05 5.77
CA VAL A 5 -23.69 -8.79 5.53
C VAL A 5 -23.24 -8.44 4.12
N LEU A 6 -22.24 -7.55 4.02
CA LEU A 6 -21.52 -7.38 2.76
C LEU A 6 -20.67 -8.63 2.54
N LEU A 7 -21.10 -9.49 1.61
CA LEU A 7 -20.22 -10.49 1.02
C LEU A 7 -19.16 -9.73 0.23
N ALA A 8 -18.02 -9.45 0.84
CA ALA A 8 -16.84 -9.05 0.09
C ALA A 8 -16.52 -10.23 -0.84
N ALA A 9 -16.69 -10.03 -2.15
CA ALA A 9 -16.05 -10.92 -3.11
C ALA A 9 -14.55 -10.92 -2.77
N LEU A 10 -13.94 -12.09 -2.61
CA LEU A 10 -12.49 -12.26 -2.42
C LEU A 10 -11.78 -11.79 -3.69
N SER A 11 -11.78 -10.49 -3.94
CA SER A 11 -11.06 -9.87 -5.03
C SER A 11 -9.61 -9.66 -4.61
N ASN A 12 -8.71 -9.87 -5.57
CA ASN A 12 -7.32 -9.52 -5.42
C ASN A 12 -7.23 -8.00 -5.20
N GLN A 13 -6.72 -7.57 -4.05
CA GLN A 13 -6.71 -6.16 -3.67
C GLN A 13 -5.46 -5.76 -2.88
N ILE A 14 -5.17 -4.46 -2.93
CA ILE A 14 -4.16 -3.80 -2.11
C ILE A 14 -4.88 -2.76 -1.26
N VAL A 15 -4.67 -2.80 0.05
CA VAL A 15 -5.19 -1.83 1.01
C VAL A 15 -4.04 -1.21 1.80
N PHE A 16 -4.28 -0.05 2.39
CA PHE A 16 -3.28 0.69 3.15
C PHE A 16 -3.82 0.93 4.56
N ASP A 17 -3.12 0.39 5.55
CA ASP A 17 -3.31 0.81 6.94
C ASP A 17 -2.35 1.97 7.20
N ALA A 18 -2.89 3.14 7.53
CA ALA A 18 -2.13 4.36 7.68
C ALA A 18 -2.51 5.07 8.98
N GLN A 19 -1.50 5.42 9.75
CA GLN A 19 -1.66 6.14 11.01
C GLN A 19 -0.72 7.33 11.06
N GLN A 20 -1.22 8.44 11.59
CA GLN A 20 -0.44 9.66 11.77
C GLN A 20 -0.17 9.88 13.26
N GLN A 21 1.10 10.16 13.59
CA GLN A 21 1.50 10.62 14.91
C GLN A 21 2.39 11.87 14.74
N GLY A 22 1.83 13.04 15.06
CA GLY A 22 2.47 14.31 14.73
C GLY A 22 2.65 14.47 13.22
N SER A 23 3.88 14.74 12.78
CA SER A 23 4.25 14.86 11.36
C SER A 23 4.62 13.51 10.72
N VAL A 24 4.70 12.41 11.50
CA VAL A 24 5.10 11.10 10.98
C VAL A 24 3.88 10.29 10.56
N TRP A 25 3.83 9.91 9.29
CA TRP A 25 2.93 8.90 8.77
C TRP A 25 3.58 7.53 8.79
N THR A 26 2.94 6.59 9.48
CA THR A 26 3.27 5.17 9.38
C THR A 26 2.26 4.49 8.46
N VAL A 27 2.73 3.93 7.35
CA VAL A 27 1.90 3.28 6.33
C VAL A 27 2.33 1.83 6.14
N VAL A 28 1.37 0.92 6.25
CA VAL A 28 1.54 -0.53 6.10
C VAL A 28 0.63 -0.99 4.96
N PRO A 29 1.15 -1.10 3.72
CA PRO A 29 0.40 -1.69 2.63
C PRO A 29 0.21 -3.19 2.86
N GLN A 30 -1.01 -3.66 2.62
CA GLN A 30 -1.37 -5.06 2.72
C GLN A 30 -1.98 -5.56 1.41
N VAL A 31 -1.70 -6.80 1.08
CA VAL A 31 -2.19 -7.48 -0.12
C VAL A 31 -3.08 -8.63 0.31
N LEU A 32 -4.24 -8.76 -0.31
CA LEU A 32 -5.10 -9.92 -0.19
C LEU A 32 -5.32 -10.51 -1.58
N LEU A 33 -4.97 -11.77 -1.76
CA LEU A 33 -5.16 -12.50 -3.02
C LEU A 33 -6.16 -13.64 -2.81
N ALA A 34 -6.89 -14.02 -3.85
CA ALA A 34 -7.80 -15.16 -3.82
C ALA A 34 -7.05 -16.51 -3.82
N GLN A 35 -5.84 -16.55 -4.37
CA GLN A 35 -4.99 -17.73 -4.52
C GLN A 35 -3.54 -17.41 -4.16
N ASP A 36 -2.78 -18.46 -3.84
CA ASP A 36 -1.34 -18.34 -3.57
C ASP A 36 -0.59 -17.77 -4.77
N CYS A 37 0.44 -16.96 -4.51
CA CYS A 37 1.25 -16.32 -5.55
C CYS A 37 2.74 -16.29 -5.19
N GLU A 38 3.59 -16.63 -6.15
CA GLU A 38 4.98 -16.18 -6.18
C GLU A 38 5.05 -14.83 -6.90
N CYS A 39 4.94 -13.76 -6.13
CA CYS A 39 4.72 -12.41 -6.66
C CYS A 39 5.95 -11.52 -6.50
N GLN A 40 6.29 -10.78 -7.55
CA GLN A 40 7.17 -9.62 -7.45
C GLN A 40 6.37 -8.45 -6.90
N ILE A 41 6.90 -7.80 -5.87
CA ILE A 41 6.31 -6.65 -5.22
C ILE A 41 7.22 -5.44 -5.42
N GLN A 42 6.64 -4.31 -5.80
CA GLN A 42 7.33 -3.02 -5.87
C GLN A 42 6.59 -2.00 -5.01
N VAL A 43 7.34 -1.33 -4.14
CA VAL A 43 6.86 -0.21 -3.33
C VAL A 43 7.62 1.04 -3.76
N GLU A 44 6.91 2.09 -4.12
CA GLU A 44 7.46 3.39 -4.44
C GLU A 44 6.84 4.45 -3.54
N ALA A 45 7.64 5.23 -2.85
CA ALA A 45 7.20 6.34 -2.01
C ALA A 45 7.90 7.61 -2.47
N VAL A 46 7.11 8.60 -2.90
CA VAL A 46 7.59 9.89 -3.34
C VAL A 46 7.03 10.95 -2.42
N ARG A 47 7.92 11.66 -1.72
CA ARG A 47 7.58 12.86 -0.95
C ARG A 47 8.18 14.08 -1.62
N LYS A 48 7.41 15.15 -1.78
CA LYS A 48 7.91 16.45 -2.22
C LYS A 48 7.55 17.49 -1.18
N GLY A 49 8.49 18.36 -0.86
CA GLY A 49 8.33 19.36 0.19
C GLY A 49 9.25 20.53 0.02
N SER A 50 8.98 21.61 0.76
CA SER A 50 9.80 22.82 0.75
C SER A 50 11.23 22.57 1.25
N SER A 51 11.40 21.61 2.16
CA SER A 51 12.69 21.18 2.70
C SER A 51 13.44 20.17 1.82
N GLY A 52 12.82 19.72 0.71
CA GLY A 52 13.42 18.78 -0.23
C GLY A 52 12.50 17.62 -0.60
N ASN A 53 12.99 16.78 -1.51
CA ASN A 53 12.25 15.64 -2.04
C ASN A 53 12.88 14.33 -1.58
N SER A 54 12.03 13.31 -1.37
CA SER A 54 12.44 11.93 -1.14
C SER A 54 11.80 11.03 -2.18
N ASN A 55 12.58 10.09 -2.73
CA ASN A 55 12.07 9.02 -3.58
C ASN A 55 12.67 7.70 -3.12
N THR A 56 11.81 6.80 -2.65
CA THR A 56 12.18 5.43 -2.28
C THR A 56 11.53 4.48 -3.26
N ARG A 57 12.32 3.56 -3.82
CA ARG A 57 11.81 2.44 -4.60
C ARG A 57 12.42 1.14 -4.09
N GLN A 58 11.57 0.22 -3.66
CA GLN A 58 11.93 -1.09 -3.17
C GLN A 58 11.27 -2.15 -4.04
N ARG A 59 12.02 -3.21 -4.36
CA ARG A 59 11.52 -4.36 -5.10
C ARG A 59 11.89 -5.63 -4.34
N SER A 60 10.94 -6.54 -4.21
CA SER A 60 11.15 -7.83 -3.57
C SER A 60 10.35 -8.92 -4.28
N GLN A 61 10.68 -10.17 -3.98
CA GLN A 61 9.90 -11.34 -4.37
C GLN A 61 9.36 -11.97 -3.08
N ALA A 62 8.09 -12.36 -3.08
CA ALA A 62 7.50 -13.02 -1.92
C ALA A 62 6.46 -14.07 -2.33
N HIS A 63 6.40 -15.12 -1.52
CA HIS A 63 5.27 -16.04 -1.50
C HIS A 63 4.11 -15.42 -0.72
N ILE A 64 3.04 -15.08 -1.41
CA ILE A 64 1.81 -14.53 -0.82
C ILE A 64 0.78 -15.65 -0.76
N LYS A 65 0.33 -16.00 0.45
CA LYS A 65 -0.76 -16.97 0.63
C LYS A 65 -2.10 -16.37 0.26
N GLY A 66 -2.92 -17.11 -0.45
CA GLY A 66 -4.29 -16.75 -0.75
C GLY A 66 -5.16 -16.70 0.50
N ASN A 67 -6.18 -15.85 0.47
CA ASN A 67 -7.19 -15.67 1.51
C ASN A 67 -6.64 -15.24 2.88
N ALA A 68 -5.41 -14.74 2.92
CA ALA A 68 -4.78 -14.16 4.10
C ALA A 68 -4.12 -12.82 3.74
N PRO A 69 -4.24 -11.78 4.59
CA PRO A 69 -3.51 -10.55 4.39
C PRO A 69 -1.99 -10.76 4.47
N PHE A 70 -1.27 -10.25 3.49
CA PHE A 70 0.18 -10.20 3.46
C PHE A 70 0.66 -8.76 3.63
N GLN A 71 1.45 -8.49 4.67
CA GLN A 71 2.06 -7.17 4.87
C GLN A 71 3.26 -7.00 3.94
N VAL A 72 3.21 -5.98 3.09
CA VAL A 72 4.26 -5.73 2.10
C VAL A 72 5.49 -5.08 2.73
N SER A 73 5.27 -4.05 3.53
CA SER A 73 6.32 -3.27 4.18
C SER A 73 5.71 -2.41 5.29
N ARG A 74 6.56 -1.73 6.07
CA ARG A 74 6.17 -0.68 7.00
C ARG A 74 7.01 0.56 6.70
N LEU A 75 6.35 1.60 6.20
CA LEU A 75 6.98 2.88 5.85
C LEU A 75 6.72 3.88 6.97
N ALA A 76 7.76 4.57 7.45
CA ALA A 76 7.64 5.70 8.36
C ALA A 76 8.22 6.93 7.67
N ILE A 77 7.36 7.92 7.40
CA ILE A 77 7.70 9.07 6.57
C ILE A 77 7.29 10.33 7.30
N ASN A 78 8.23 11.27 7.47
CA ASN A 78 7.91 12.60 7.96
C ASN A 78 7.25 13.41 6.84
N VAL A 79 6.07 13.97 7.08
CA VAL A 79 5.27 14.77 6.15
C VAL A 79 4.86 16.06 6.87
N GLU A 80 5.44 17.18 6.45
CA GLU A 80 5.13 18.49 7.00
C GLU A 80 3.93 19.13 6.29
N PRO A 81 3.28 20.15 6.87
CA PRO A 81 2.24 20.91 6.17
C PRO A 81 2.75 21.49 4.84
N GLY A 82 2.04 21.18 3.75
CA GLY A 82 2.42 21.57 2.39
C GLY A 82 3.33 20.57 1.66
N ASP A 83 3.72 19.47 2.31
CA ASP A 83 4.36 18.35 1.62
C ASP A 83 3.32 17.49 0.88
N ASP A 84 3.68 17.02 -0.32
CA ASP A 84 2.97 15.98 -1.05
C ASP A 84 3.59 14.61 -0.72
N LEU A 85 2.77 13.60 -0.48
CA LEU A 85 3.21 12.21 -0.34
C LEU A 85 2.33 11.28 -1.18
N ILE A 86 2.96 10.49 -2.04
CA ILE A 86 2.32 9.39 -2.77
C ILE A 86 3.09 8.10 -2.50
N ILE A 87 2.37 7.06 -2.11
CA ILE A 87 2.89 5.70 -1.98
C ILE A 87 2.16 4.82 -2.99
N LYS A 88 2.91 4.21 -3.90
CA LYS A 88 2.41 3.28 -4.90
C LYS A 88 2.94 1.88 -4.62
N VAL A 89 2.04 0.91 -4.62
CA VAL A 89 2.38 -0.51 -4.50
C VAL A 89 1.90 -1.24 -5.74
N SER A 90 2.79 -2.04 -6.32
CA SER A 90 2.50 -2.92 -7.44
C SER A 90 2.86 -4.36 -7.08
N VAL A 91 1.98 -5.29 -7.40
CA VAL A 91 2.15 -6.74 -7.15
C VAL A 91 1.88 -7.47 -8.44
N SER A 92 2.81 -8.29 -8.90
CA SER A 92 2.60 -9.11 -10.09
C SER A 92 3.30 -10.46 -10.07
N ASP A 93 2.64 -11.46 -10.65
CA ASP A 93 3.19 -12.79 -10.93
C ASP A 93 3.74 -12.91 -12.38
N GLY A 94 3.69 -11.81 -13.14
CA GLY A 94 4.03 -11.78 -14.58
C GLY A 94 2.98 -12.43 -15.48
N LYS A 95 1.80 -12.79 -14.95
CA LYS A 95 0.72 -13.49 -15.65
C LYS A 95 -0.63 -12.85 -15.35
N THR A 96 -1.39 -13.39 -14.39
CA THR A 96 -2.78 -13.01 -14.12
C THR A 96 -2.92 -12.08 -12.92
N VAL A 97 -1.99 -12.15 -11.96
CA VAL A 97 -1.93 -11.21 -10.86
C VAL A 97 -1.16 -9.97 -11.34
N ASN A 98 -1.87 -8.86 -11.47
CA ASN A 98 -1.28 -7.56 -11.74
C ASN A 98 -2.12 -6.49 -11.03
N LEU A 99 -1.72 -6.19 -9.80
CA LEU A 99 -2.37 -5.20 -8.97
C LEU A 99 -1.48 -3.97 -8.88
N THR A 100 -2.09 -2.79 -8.92
CA THR A 100 -1.41 -1.55 -8.57
C THR A 100 -2.40 -0.69 -7.82
N GLN A 101 -1.97 -0.15 -6.69
CA GLN A 101 -2.75 0.80 -5.92
C GLN A 101 -1.84 1.90 -5.38
N GLN A 102 -2.43 3.08 -5.21
CA GLN A 102 -1.77 4.22 -4.60
C GLN A 102 -2.51 4.69 -3.36
N TRP A 103 -1.77 5.33 -2.47
CA TRP A 103 -2.27 5.99 -1.29
C TRP A 103 -1.55 7.32 -1.09
N SER A 104 -2.30 8.31 -0.61
CA SER A 104 -1.79 9.59 -0.13
C SER A 104 -2.48 9.94 1.19
N PRO A 105 -1.86 10.77 2.06
CA PRO A 105 -2.50 11.25 3.26
C PRO A 105 -3.86 11.93 2.99
N PRO A 106 -4.86 11.81 3.88
CA PRO A 106 -6.09 12.58 3.77
C PRO A 106 -5.80 14.09 3.84
N GLY A 107 -6.46 14.88 3.00
CA GLY A 107 -6.32 16.35 2.99
C GLY A 107 -5.19 16.92 2.12
N THR A 108 -4.52 16.09 1.30
CA THR A 108 -3.54 16.53 0.29
C THR A 108 -4.12 16.54 -1.14
N LEU A 109 -5.34 17.04 -1.33
CA LEU A 109 -5.96 17.25 -2.65
C LEU A 109 -6.58 18.65 -2.76
#